data_AF-A0A4Q0Z006-F1
#
_entry.id   AF-A0A4Q0Z006-F1
#
_cell.length_a   1.000
_cell.length_b   1.000
_cell.length_c   1.000
_cell.angle_alpha   90.00
_cell.angle_beta   90.00
_cell.angle_gamma   90.00
#
_symmetry.space_group_name_H-M   'P 1'
#
loop_
_entity.id
_entity.type
_entity.pdbx_description
1 polymer ?
#
loop_
_entity_poly.entity_id
_entity_poly.type
_entity_poly.pdbx_seq_one_letter_code
_entity_poly.pdbx_strand_id
1 'polypeptide(L)'
;MGIFQKIISAIANASMPIYKFENNQIAFKTDSEEYVYHDLDVYDMKTRHDPFVVDAYTINNDEIFLEYVKTDTNTTWNGQALSMYEDFFKQKLQIKEFETLESKDISNYTFKVKKVDDAFVLHIIYIWAANTDVFIVDMKGNLYKKLLSEFEKEYTYSFDEKEKGHVNFNISLVKENCIQGFFNASH
;
A
#
# COMPACT_ATOMS: atom_id res chain seq x y z
N MET A 1 28.25 11.20 22.14
CA MET A 1 28.04 10.38 20.92
C MET A 1 28.74 11.04 19.74
N GLY A 2 29.64 10.33 19.06
CA GLY A 2 30.52 10.88 18.04
C GLY A 2 29.86 11.04 16.67
N ILE A 3 30.38 11.95 15.84
CA ILE A 3 29.88 12.26 14.49
C ILE A 3 29.85 11.01 13.59
N PHE A 4 30.82 10.11 13.70
CA PHE A 4 30.86 8.86 12.95
C PHE A 4 29.70 7.91 13.27
N GLN A 5 29.29 7.79 14.53
CA GLN A 5 28.13 6.97 14.90
C GLN A 5 26.84 7.54 14.32
N LYS A 6 26.70 8.87 14.30
CA LYS A 6 25.54 9.56 13.69
C LYS A 6 25.47 9.36 12.17
N ILE A 7 26.62 9.36 11.49
CA ILE A 7 26.67 9.11 10.04
C ILE A 7 26.32 7.65 9.74
N ILE A 8 26.87 6.69 10.49
CA ILE A 8 26.57 5.26 10.30
C ILE A 8 25.09 4.99 10.57
N SER A 9 24.51 5.55 11.64
CA SER A 9 23.08 5.39 11.93
C SER A 9 22.20 6.03 10.87
N ALA A 10 22.56 7.21 10.37
CA ALA A 10 21.82 7.86 9.28
C ALA A 10 21.86 7.05 7.97
N ILE A 11 23.01 6.47 7.62
CA ILE A 11 23.15 5.62 6.43
C ILE A 11 22.38 4.31 6.60
N ALA A 12 22.46 3.68 7.78
CA ALA A 12 21.70 2.46 8.08
C ALA A 12 20.19 2.71 8.06
N ASN A 13 19.72 3.84 8.61
CA ASN A 13 18.32 4.22 8.55
C ASN A 13 17.88 4.51 7.11
N ALA A 14 18.73 5.15 6.29
CA ALA A 14 18.42 5.43 4.88
C ALA A 14 18.32 4.17 4.02
N SER A 15 18.99 3.07 4.39
CA SER A 15 18.93 1.80 3.65
C SER A 15 17.80 0.87 4.08
N MET A 16 17.10 1.17 5.18
CA MET A 16 15.95 0.39 5.62
C MET A 16 14.76 0.56 4.67
N PRO A 17 14.16 -0.55 4.18
CA PRO A 17 12.99 -0.47 3.32
C PRO A 17 11.81 0.14 4.07
N ILE A 18 10.95 0.86 3.34
CA ILE A 18 9.78 1.52 3.95
C ILE A 18 8.74 0.48 4.36
N TYR A 19 8.60 -0.57 3.58
CA TYR A 19 7.75 -1.71 3.85
C TYR A 19 8.59 -2.99 3.81
N LYS A 20 8.32 -3.90 4.75
CA LYS A 20 8.87 -5.26 4.73
C LYS A 20 7.83 -6.26 5.20
N PHE A 21 7.94 -7.48 4.69
CA PHE A 21 7.15 -8.62 5.10
C PHE A 21 8.09 -9.74 5.58
N GLU A 22 8.05 -10.04 6.87
CA GLU A 22 8.94 -11.00 7.53
C GLU A 22 8.19 -11.66 8.69
N ASN A 23 8.43 -12.94 8.94
CA ASN A 23 7.87 -13.66 10.10
C ASN A 23 6.33 -13.54 10.27
N ASN A 24 5.57 -13.59 9.17
CA ASN A 24 4.11 -13.41 9.15
C ASN A 24 3.61 -12.04 9.62
N GLN A 25 4.50 -11.03 9.65
CA GLN A 25 4.19 -9.66 9.98
C GLN A 25 4.54 -8.75 8.82
N ILE A 26 3.75 -7.71 8.64
CA ILE A 26 4.13 -6.56 7.83
C ILE A 26 4.65 -5.48 8.74
N ALA A 27 5.71 -4.81 8.32
CA ALA A 27 6.31 -3.72 9.08
C ALA A 27 6.53 -2.50 8.21
N PHE A 28 6.28 -1.34 8.80
CA PHE A 28 6.25 -0.05 8.14
C PHE A 28 7.20 0.91 8.83
N LYS A 29 8.13 1.48 8.08
CA LYS A 29 9.01 2.53 8.59
C LYS A 29 8.22 3.84 8.59
N THR A 30 8.15 4.49 9.74
CA THR A 30 7.59 5.83 9.88
C THR A 30 8.71 6.83 10.18
N ASP A 31 8.36 8.09 10.45
CA ASP A 31 9.32 9.13 10.81
C ASP A 31 9.95 8.91 12.19
N SER A 32 9.44 7.97 13.00
CA SER A 32 9.94 7.68 14.35
C SER A 32 11.26 6.89 14.38
N GLU A 33 11.88 6.64 13.22
CA GLU A 33 13.05 5.75 13.01
C GLU A 33 12.84 4.29 13.45
N GLU A 34 11.66 3.94 13.95
CA GLU A 34 11.26 2.58 14.33
C GLU A 34 10.25 1.99 13.33
N TYR A 35 10.17 0.65 13.30
CA TYR A 35 9.16 -0.05 12.52
C TYR A 35 7.87 -0.20 13.30
N VAL A 36 6.76 0.13 12.66
CA VAL A 36 5.41 -0.19 13.11
C VAL A 36 5.04 -1.56 12.55
N TYR A 37 4.88 -2.55 13.43
CA TYR A 37 4.53 -3.91 13.04
C TYR A 37 3.01 -4.12 13.04
N HIS A 38 2.52 -4.95 12.13
CA HIS A 38 1.13 -5.39 12.09
C HIS A 38 1.08 -6.89 11.78
N ASP A 39 0.41 -7.64 12.66
CA ASP A 39 0.22 -9.08 12.55
C ASP A 39 -0.85 -9.40 11.50
N LEU A 40 -0.60 -10.42 10.68
CA LEU A 40 -1.55 -10.85 9.64
C LEU A 40 -2.41 -12.06 10.04
N ASP A 41 -2.18 -12.63 11.23
CA ASP A 41 -2.77 -13.89 11.71
C ASP A 41 -2.82 -14.97 10.62
N VAL A 42 -4.01 -15.24 10.06
CA VAL A 42 -4.23 -16.17 8.95
C VAL A 42 -4.37 -15.37 7.65
N TYR A 43 -3.48 -15.62 6.70
CA TYR A 43 -3.47 -14.92 5.41
C TYR A 43 -3.21 -15.87 4.24
N ASP A 44 -3.70 -15.50 3.06
CA ASP A 44 -3.36 -16.10 1.78
C ASP A 44 -2.33 -15.23 1.06
N MET A 45 -1.19 -15.82 0.69
CA MET A 45 -0.15 -15.13 -0.07
C MET A 45 0.01 -15.79 -1.44
N LYS A 46 0.09 -14.95 -2.48
CA LYS A 46 0.32 -15.40 -3.85
C LYS A 46 1.41 -14.56 -4.50
N THR A 47 2.47 -15.20 -4.96
CA THR A 47 3.47 -14.55 -5.81
C THR A 47 2.87 -14.18 -7.16
N ARG A 48 3.38 -13.09 -7.74
CA ARG A 48 2.97 -12.56 -9.03
C ARG A 48 4.20 -12.41 -9.90
N HIS A 49 4.02 -12.66 -11.19
CA HIS A 49 5.10 -12.65 -12.16
C HIS A 49 4.65 -11.87 -13.39
N ASP A 50 5.53 -10.99 -13.85
CA ASP A 50 5.44 -10.24 -15.09
C ASP A 50 6.88 -9.93 -15.55
N PRO A 51 7.18 -9.87 -16.86
CA PRO A 51 8.54 -9.60 -17.35
C PRO A 51 9.17 -8.29 -16.86
N PHE A 52 8.35 -7.33 -16.42
CA PHE A 52 8.78 -6.00 -15.98
C PHE A 52 8.89 -5.85 -14.45
N VAL A 53 8.65 -6.93 -13.68
CA VAL A 53 8.77 -6.92 -12.23
C VAL A 53 9.87 -7.88 -11.75
N VAL A 54 10.63 -7.44 -10.75
CA VAL A 54 11.66 -8.24 -10.07
C VAL A 54 11.03 -9.12 -9.00
N ASP A 55 10.07 -8.57 -8.26
CA ASP A 55 9.34 -9.27 -7.22
C ASP A 55 7.94 -8.66 -7.09
N ALA A 56 6.93 -9.50 -6.88
CA ALA A 56 5.57 -9.05 -6.67
C ALA A 56 4.76 -10.14 -5.98
N TYR A 57 3.84 -9.72 -5.12
CA TYR A 57 2.93 -10.63 -4.45
C TYR A 57 1.68 -9.92 -3.94
N THR A 58 0.65 -10.72 -3.69
CA THR A 58 -0.54 -10.28 -2.97
C THR A 58 -0.65 -11.00 -1.64
N ILE A 59 -1.03 -10.29 -0.58
CA ILE A 59 -1.43 -10.85 0.71
C ILE A 59 -2.90 -10.49 0.92
N ASN A 60 -3.72 -11.46 1.31
CA ASN A 60 -5.13 -11.25 1.57
C ASN A 60 -5.55 -11.94 2.88
N ASN A 61 -6.26 -11.22 3.73
CA ASN A 61 -6.98 -11.78 4.88
C ASN A 61 -8.31 -11.02 5.08
N ASP A 62 -8.98 -11.24 6.21
CA ASP A 62 -10.27 -10.59 6.49
C ASP A 62 -10.15 -9.09 6.81
N GLU A 63 -8.93 -8.57 7.00
CA GLU A 63 -8.68 -7.18 7.40
C GLU A 63 -8.08 -6.33 6.27
N ILE A 64 -7.16 -6.90 5.50
CA ILE A 64 -6.45 -6.20 4.44
C ILE A 64 -6.32 -7.04 3.18
N PHE A 65 -6.31 -6.32 2.05
CA PHE A 65 -5.74 -6.80 0.80
C PHE A 65 -4.51 -5.94 0.48
N LEU A 66 -3.36 -6.56 0.28
CA LEU A 66 -2.10 -5.91 -0.02
C LEU A 66 -1.56 -6.43 -1.35
N GLU A 67 -1.10 -5.54 -2.22
CA GLU A 67 -0.31 -5.87 -3.39
C GLU A 67 1.04 -5.14 -3.32
N TYR A 68 2.12 -5.93 -3.32
CA TYR A 68 3.49 -5.46 -3.40
C TYR A 68 3.99 -5.62 -4.83
N VAL A 69 4.60 -4.56 -5.37
CA VAL A 69 5.17 -4.55 -6.72
C VAL A 69 6.55 -3.91 -6.67
N LYS A 70 7.58 -4.68 -7.05
CA LYS A 70 8.92 -4.18 -7.29
C LYS A 70 9.24 -4.29 -8.76
N THR A 71 9.27 -3.16 -9.45
CA THR A 71 9.59 -3.09 -10.88
C THR A 71 11.08 -3.29 -11.13
N ASP A 72 11.43 -3.68 -12.36
CA ASP A 72 12.81 -3.60 -12.82
C ASP A 72 13.25 -2.12 -12.92
N THR A 73 14.55 -1.87 -12.77
CA THR A 73 15.18 -0.57 -13.03
C THR A 73 14.89 0.02 -14.41
N ASN A 74 14.64 -0.82 -15.43
CA ASN A 74 14.29 -0.40 -16.78
C ASN A 74 12.78 -0.47 -17.05
N THR A 75 11.96 -0.30 -16.02
CA THR A 75 10.50 -0.30 -16.13
C THR A 75 9.92 1.03 -15.69
N THR A 76 8.96 1.55 -16.45
CA THR A 76 8.17 2.73 -16.12
C THR A 76 6.70 2.41 -16.02
N TRP A 77 6.03 3.02 -15.05
CA TRP A 77 4.58 3.08 -15.02
C TRP A 77 4.08 3.95 -16.17
N ASN A 78 3.01 3.51 -16.85
CA ASN A 78 2.37 4.26 -17.94
C ASN A 78 1.46 5.39 -17.43
N GLY A 79 1.51 5.68 -16.13
CA GLY A 79 0.74 6.71 -15.44
C GLY A 79 1.06 6.72 -13.95
N GLN A 80 0.28 7.45 -13.18
CA GLN A 80 0.47 7.49 -11.74
C GLN A 80 -0.02 6.17 -11.12
N ALA A 81 0.88 5.45 -10.44
CA ALA A 81 0.67 4.07 -10.02
C ALA A 81 -0.58 3.89 -9.13
N LEU A 82 -0.79 4.77 -8.14
CA LEU A 82 -1.99 4.73 -7.29
C LEU A 82 -3.29 4.94 -8.07
N SER A 83 -3.31 5.87 -9.02
CA SER A 83 -4.48 6.16 -9.84
C SER A 83 -4.83 4.97 -10.72
N MET A 84 -3.80 4.35 -11.33
CA MET A 84 -3.95 3.11 -12.09
C MET A 84 -4.49 1.98 -11.22
N TYR A 85 -3.99 1.84 -10.00
CA TYR A 85 -4.47 0.85 -9.05
C TYR A 85 -5.93 1.11 -8.63
N GLU A 86 -6.31 2.34 -8.33
CA GLU A 86 -7.69 2.70 -8.00
C GLU A 86 -8.66 2.38 -9.15
N ASP A 87 -8.30 2.70 -10.39
CA ASP A 87 -9.12 2.39 -11.56
C ASP A 87 -9.21 0.88 -11.83
N PHE A 88 -8.09 0.18 -11.72
CA PHE A 88 -8.04 -1.29 -11.77
C PHE A 88 -8.98 -1.91 -10.72
N PHE A 89 -8.89 -1.43 -9.49
CA PHE A 89 -9.66 -1.94 -8.36
C PHE A 89 -11.16 -1.70 -8.56
N LYS A 90 -11.55 -0.49 -8.97
CA LYS A 90 -12.94 -0.16 -9.33
C LYS A 90 -13.47 -1.09 -10.41
N GLN A 91 -12.70 -1.29 -11.48
CA GLN A 91 -13.11 -2.14 -12.59
C GLN A 91 -13.31 -3.59 -12.15
N LYS A 92 -12.36 -4.16 -11.39
CA LYS A 92 -12.43 -5.56 -10.95
C LYS A 92 -13.56 -5.82 -9.97
N LEU A 93 -13.88 -4.84 -9.11
CA LEU A 93 -14.97 -4.93 -8.15
C LEU A 93 -16.31 -4.42 -8.67
N GLN A 94 -16.36 -3.95 -9.93
CA GLN A 94 -17.56 -3.37 -10.55
C GLN A 94 -18.15 -2.20 -9.74
N ILE A 95 -17.28 -1.44 -9.07
CA ILE A 95 -17.66 -0.24 -8.31
C ILE A 95 -18.12 0.83 -9.28
N LYS A 96 -19.30 1.41 -9.03
CA LYS A 96 -19.87 2.48 -9.86
C LYS A 96 -19.38 3.84 -9.39
N GLU A 97 -19.35 4.06 -8.09
CA GLU A 97 -18.97 5.33 -7.46
C GLU A 97 -17.82 5.10 -6.48
N PHE A 98 -16.73 5.85 -6.67
CA PHE A 98 -15.51 5.74 -5.86
C PHE A 98 -15.00 7.13 -5.50
N GLU A 99 -15.72 7.78 -4.60
CA GLU A 99 -15.47 9.15 -4.19
C GLU A 99 -14.37 9.22 -3.13
N THR A 100 -13.48 10.21 -3.23
CA THR A 100 -12.46 10.44 -2.19
C THR A 100 -13.02 11.35 -1.11
N LEU A 101 -13.16 10.84 0.11
CA LEU A 101 -13.59 11.60 1.28
C LEU A 101 -12.43 12.26 2.01
N GLU A 102 -11.27 11.60 2.02
CA GLU A 102 -10.04 12.08 2.64
C GLU A 102 -8.85 11.63 1.80
N SER A 103 -7.84 12.50 1.67
CA SER A 103 -6.54 12.20 1.07
C SER A 103 -5.45 12.96 1.84
N LYS A 104 -4.43 12.25 2.30
CA LYS A 104 -3.27 12.80 3.00
C LYS A 104 -2.01 12.22 2.42
N ASP A 105 -1.13 13.07 1.92
CA ASP A 105 0.20 12.70 1.45
C ASP A 105 1.23 13.11 2.51
N ILE A 106 1.92 12.13 3.08
CA ILE A 106 2.90 12.33 4.15
C ILE A 106 4.11 11.45 3.88
N SER A 107 5.28 12.07 3.67
CA SER A 107 6.51 11.34 3.36
C SER A 107 6.31 10.42 2.14
N ASN A 108 6.62 9.13 2.26
CA ASN A 108 6.43 8.11 1.23
C ASN A 108 5.05 7.42 1.28
N TYR A 109 4.08 8.01 1.97
CA TYR A 109 2.74 7.45 2.15
C TYR A 109 1.67 8.36 1.55
N THR A 110 0.67 7.73 0.94
CA THR A 110 -0.61 8.36 0.62
C THR A 110 -1.72 7.57 1.32
N PHE A 111 -2.46 8.25 2.19
CA PHE A 111 -3.60 7.74 2.92
C PHE A 111 -4.87 8.28 2.28
N LYS A 112 -5.83 7.41 1.93
CA LYS A 112 -7.13 7.81 1.41
C LYS A 112 -8.28 7.08 2.10
N VAL A 113 -9.37 7.80 2.29
CA VAL A 113 -10.69 7.23 2.61
C VAL A 113 -11.58 7.38 1.39
N LYS A 114 -12.11 6.27 0.91
CA LYS A 114 -12.99 6.22 -0.26
C LYS A 114 -14.41 5.87 0.16
N LYS A 115 -15.40 6.59 -0.36
CA LYS A 115 -16.82 6.21 -0.31
C LYS A 115 -17.11 5.34 -1.54
N VAL A 116 -17.71 4.18 -1.32
CA VAL A 116 -17.97 3.19 -2.37
C VAL A 116 -19.47 2.99 -2.52
N ASP A 117 -19.99 3.27 -3.73
CA ASP A 117 -21.39 3.06 -4.11
C ASP A 117 -22.42 3.58 -3.10
N ASP A 118 -22.11 4.71 -2.44
CA ASP A 118 -22.88 5.29 -1.33
C ASP A 118 -23.16 4.36 -0.12
N ALA A 119 -22.54 3.18 -0.08
CA ALA A 119 -22.85 2.13 0.88
C ALA A 119 -21.83 2.06 2.03
N PHE A 120 -20.55 1.98 1.70
CA PHE A 120 -19.49 1.76 2.69
C PHE A 120 -18.26 2.65 2.43
N VAL A 121 -17.35 2.66 3.40
CA VAL A 121 -16.03 3.27 3.23
C VAL A 121 -14.92 2.22 3.20
N LEU A 122 -13.87 2.56 2.47
CA LEU A 122 -12.70 1.72 2.25
C LEU A 122 -11.45 2.59 2.40
N HIS A 123 -10.43 2.04 3.05
CA HIS A 123 -9.19 2.76 3.31
C HIS A 123 -8.12 2.29 2.36
N ILE A 124 -7.44 3.23 1.71
CA ILE A 124 -6.28 2.94 0.88
C ILE A 124 -5.05 3.52 1.56
N ILE A 125 -4.01 2.71 1.67
CA ILE A 125 -2.67 3.12 2.06
C ILE A 125 -1.76 2.76 0.89
N TYR A 126 -1.14 3.77 0.32
CA TYR A 126 -0.17 3.60 -0.75
C TYR A 126 1.20 4.02 -0.25
N ILE A 127 2.19 3.17 -0.50
CA ILE A 127 3.57 3.38 -0.09
C ILE A 127 4.43 3.30 -1.34
N TRP A 128 5.29 4.29 -1.54
CA TRP A 128 6.15 4.34 -2.72
C TRP A 128 7.61 4.58 -2.36
N ALA A 129 8.49 3.90 -3.08
CA ALA A 129 9.94 4.09 -3.10
C ALA A 129 10.44 3.96 -4.54
N ALA A 130 11.76 4.10 -4.78
CA ALA A 130 12.33 4.25 -6.13
C ALA A 130 11.75 3.30 -7.20
N ASN A 131 11.74 1.99 -6.95
CA ASN A 131 11.17 0.97 -7.85
C ASN A 131 10.21 0.05 -7.08
N THR A 132 9.51 0.58 -6.09
CA THR A 132 8.67 -0.24 -5.22
C THR A 132 7.39 0.50 -4.87
N ASP A 133 6.29 -0.18 -5.10
CA ASP A 133 4.94 0.29 -4.85
C ASP A 133 4.23 -0.75 -3.99
N VAL A 134 3.60 -0.29 -2.91
CA VAL A 134 2.78 -1.13 -2.02
C VAL A 134 1.40 -0.51 -1.96
N PHE A 135 0.41 -1.26 -2.44
CA PHE A 135 -0.99 -0.87 -2.39
C PHE A 135 -1.67 -1.69 -1.32
N ILE A 136 -2.29 -1.02 -0.35
CA ILE A 136 -3.01 -1.68 0.74
C ILE A 136 -4.43 -1.15 0.76
N VAL A 137 -5.38 -2.07 0.68
CA VAL A 137 -6.78 -1.84 0.96
C VAL A 137 -7.05 -2.37 2.36
N ASP A 138 -7.25 -1.45 3.30
CA ASP A 138 -7.63 -1.77 4.68
C ASP A 138 -9.15 -1.71 4.83
N MET A 139 -9.73 -2.91 4.94
CA MET A 139 -11.17 -3.12 5.02
C MET A 139 -11.72 -2.59 6.33
N LYS A 140 -11.01 -2.77 7.45
CA LYS A 140 -11.50 -2.38 8.78
C LYS A 140 -11.08 -0.97 9.21
N GLY A 141 -10.04 -0.43 8.58
CA GLY A 141 -9.43 0.87 8.92
C GLY A 141 -8.47 0.79 10.12
N ASN A 142 -8.17 -0.41 10.63
CA ASN A 142 -7.31 -0.60 11.79
C ASN A 142 -5.86 -0.21 11.48
N LEU A 143 -5.33 -0.70 10.36
CA LEU A 143 -3.97 -0.41 9.92
C LEU A 143 -3.83 1.05 9.50
N TYR A 144 -4.84 1.59 8.80
CA TYR A 144 -4.92 2.99 8.41
C TYR A 144 -4.76 3.92 9.61
N LYS A 145 -5.60 3.75 10.64
CA LYS A 145 -5.56 4.57 11.85
C LYS A 145 -4.23 4.42 12.58
N LYS A 146 -3.77 3.18 12.74
CA LYS A 146 -2.50 2.87 13.41
C LYS A 146 -1.35 3.61 12.75
N LEU A 147 -1.19 3.46 11.42
CA LEU A 147 -0.10 4.11 10.70
C LEU A 147 -0.25 5.64 10.68
N LEU A 148 -1.44 6.17 10.41
CA LEU A 148 -1.64 7.61 10.36
C LEU A 148 -1.37 8.28 11.71
N SER A 149 -1.70 7.63 12.83
CA SER A 149 -1.44 8.16 14.18
C SER A 149 0.05 8.29 14.53
N GLU A 150 0.92 7.56 13.83
CA GLU A 150 2.38 7.67 13.99
C GLU A 150 2.93 8.94 13.33
N PHE A 151 2.24 9.45 12.31
CA PHE A 151 2.57 10.71 11.64
C PHE A 151 1.82 11.91 12.23
N GLU A 152 0.54 11.74 12.56
CA GLU A 152 -0.34 12.79 13.06
C GLU A 152 -1.01 12.36 14.39
N LYS A 153 -0.35 12.66 15.52
CA LYS A 153 -0.84 12.26 16.86
C LYS A 153 -2.19 12.86 17.25
N GLU A 154 -2.56 14.00 16.65
CA GLU A 154 -3.83 14.70 16.91
C GLU A 154 -4.93 14.32 15.89
N TYR A 155 -4.66 13.39 14.97
CA TYR A 155 -5.64 12.96 13.99
C TYR A 155 -6.87 12.33 14.67
N THR A 156 -8.04 12.86 14.34
CA THR A 156 -9.33 12.35 14.82
C THR A 156 -10.05 11.67 13.68
N TYR A 157 -10.16 10.34 13.75
CA TYR A 157 -10.87 9.55 12.76
C TYR A 157 -12.39 9.75 12.87
N SER A 158 -13.04 10.17 11.78
CA SER A 158 -14.46 10.58 11.78
C SER A 158 -15.41 9.57 11.12
N PHE A 159 -14.92 8.37 10.76
CA PHE A 159 -15.68 7.41 9.97
C PHE A 159 -16.06 6.13 10.73
N ASP A 160 -15.99 6.11 12.06
CA ASP A 160 -16.24 4.89 12.86
C ASP A 160 -17.65 4.32 12.69
N GLU A 161 -18.64 5.19 12.53
CA GLU A 161 -20.04 4.79 12.35
C GLU A 161 -20.37 4.31 10.92
N LYS A 162 -19.43 4.46 9.97
CA LYS A 162 -19.66 4.07 8.57
C LYS A 162 -19.38 2.58 8.37
N GLU A 163 -20.26 1.94 7.61
CA GLU A 163 -20.07 0.56 7.14
C GLU A 163 -18.73 0.42 6.42
N LYS A 164 -18.08 -0.72 6.64
CA LYS A 164 -16.75 -1.04 6.16
C LYS A 164 -16.83 -2.09 5.06
N GLY A 165 -16.10 -1.87 3.97
CA GLY A 165 -16.08 -2.80 2.85
C GLY A 165 -15.42 -4.13 3.20
N HIS A 166 -15.77 -5.19 2.49
CA HIS A 166 -15.05 -6.46 2.49
C HIS A 166 -14.70 -6.84 1.05
N VAL A 167 -13.47 -7.31 0.85
CA VAL A 167 -12.90 -7.60 -0.46
C VAL A 167 -12.26 -8.97 -0.39
N ASN A 168 -12.89 -9.95 -1.02
CA ASN A 168 -12.37 -11.31 -1.08
C ASN A 168 -12.28 -11.76 -2.54
N PHE A 169 -11.32 -11.18 -3.27
CA PHE A 169 -11.10 -11.49 -4.67
C PHE A 169 -9.62 -11.72 -4.96
N ASN A 170 -9.35 -12.73 -5.79
CA ASN A 170 -8.00 -13.01 -6.29
C ASN A 170 -7.66 -12.07 -7.46
N ILE A 171 -7.47 -10.80 -7.15
CA ILE A 171 -7.08 -9.75 -8.10
C ILE A 171 -5.60 -9.42 -7.94
N SER A 172 -4.98 -8.96 -9.02
CA SER A 172 -3.62 -8.42 -9.00
C SER A 172 -3.42 -7.54 -10.23
N LEU A 173 -2.92 -6.33 -10.01
CA LEU A 173 -2.53 -5.41 -11.06
C LEU A 173 -1.42 -6.03 -11.92
N VAL A 174 -0.43 -6.66 -11.28
CA VAL A 174 0.70 -7.32 -11.98
C VAL A 174 0.22 -8.43 -12.91
N LYS A 175 -0.72 -9.27 -12.44
CA LYS A 175 -1.29 -10.35 -13.27
C LYS A 175 -1.99 -9.81 -14.53
N GLU A 176 -2.53 -8.60 -14.46
CA GLU A 176 -3.38 -8.00 -15.50
C GLU A 176 -2.59 -7.02 -16.38
N ASN A 177 -1.29 -6.84 -16.10
CA ASN A 177 -0.42 -5.94 -16.83
C ASN A 177 -0.30 -6.29 -18.32
N CYS A 178 -0.33 -7.58 -18.68
CA CYS A 178 -0.27 -8.00 -20.09
C CYS A 178 -1.49 -7.57 -20.92
N ILE A 179 -2.62 -7.27 -20.27
CA ILE A 179 -3.86 -6.80 -20.92
C ILE A 179 -3.97 -5.28 -20.83
N GLN A 180 -3.68 -4.72 -19.65
CA GLN A 180 -3.96 -3.32 -19.34
C GLN A 180 -2.75 -2.39 -19.53
N GLY A 181 -1.53 -2.94 -19.61
CA GLY A 181 -0.30 -2.19 -19.80
C GLY A 181 -0.10 -1.13 -18.72
N PHE A 182 -0.15 -1.50 -17.44
CA PHE A 182 0.09 -0.56 -16.33
C PHE A 182 1.53 -0.07 -16.30
N PHE A 183 2.47 -0.95 -16.64
CA PHE A 183 3.91 -0.64 -16.71
C PHE A 183 4.58 -1.45 -17.83
N ASN A 184 5.65 -0.90 -18.39
CA ASN A 184 6.42 -1.48 -19.49
C ASN A 184 7.89 -1.03 -19.44
N ALA A 185 8.68 -1.49 -20.42
CA ALA A 185 10.06 -1.07 -20.56
C ALA A 185 10.18 0.45 -20.74
N SER A 186 11.08 1.06 -19.97
CA SER A 186 11.45 2.46 -20.12
C SER A 186 12.00 2.72 -21.53
N HIS A 187 11.51 3.78 -22.17
CA HIS A 187 12.00 4.26 -23.46
C HIS A 187 13.17 5.24 -23.32
#